data_AF-A0AAV0FJ88-F1
#
_entry.id   AF-A0AAV0FJ88-F1
#
_cell.length_a   1.000
_cell.length_b   1.000
_cell.length_c   1.000
_cell.angle_alpha   90.00
_cell.angle_beta   90.00
_cell.angle_gamma   90.00
#
_symmetry.space_group_name_H-M   'P 1'
#
loop_
_entity.id
_entity.type
_entity.pdbx_description
1 polymer ?
#
loop_
_entity_poly.entity_id
_entity_poly.type
_entity_poly.pdbx_seq_one_letter_code
_entity_poly.pdbx_strand_id
1 'polypeptide(L)'
;MMIPNPALTSYFQHQSTTTERPNPHSISFQCNAYSAPRVSSVFLLKREEYSQRMEGHGVAAGQGGGLKLIQEAAAESLSRTSKNIDELSVHMDQFLSVCDADALSRMDPLDRAHSLLLLSKAATIAYALRLRCKGVNPDDHHVKSEMERLSLYEEKVQRSLEMRKAPLRPTATINAQAATRFIEHSLPDLTREQKQSMKDISKGEVTRIKYLERAVHKKRKCQPSERQSVRTAAQEFLEKASRELLADNRSAFKGPLHPPQDSDEDISFG
;
A
#
# COMPACT_ATOMS: atom_id res chain seq x y z
N MET A 1 -66.56 -48.47 5.59
CA MET A 1 -66.68 -47.67 4.35
C MET A 1 -65.39 -46.86 4.23
N MET A 2 -64.56 -46.87 3.20
CA MET A 2 -64.38 -47.69 2.01
C MET A 2 -62.91 -47.40 1.61
N ILE A 3 -62.11 -48.43 1.33
CA ILE A 3 -60.70 -48.31 0.89
C ILE A 3 -60.67 -48.11 -0.63
N PRO A 4 -59.69 -47.38 -1.18
CA PRO A 4 -58.79 -47.99 -2.19
C PRO A 4 -57.32 -47.59 -1.91
N ASN A 5 -56.42 -48.53 -1.57
CA ASN A 5 -55.72 -49.55 -2.36
C ASN A 5 -54.48 -49.00 -3.13
N PRO A 6 -53.25 -49.40 -2.75
CA PRO A 6 -52.01 -49.08 -3.45
C PRO A 6 -51.52 -50.26 -4.32
N ALA A 7 -51.29 -50.05 -5.61
CA ALA A 7 -50.36 -50.84 -6.43
C ALA A 7 -50.16 -50.23 -7.82
N LEU A 8 -48.92 -49.83 -8.11
CA LEU A 8 -48.08 -50.27 -9.25
C LEU A 8 -48.75 -50.27 -10.64
N THR A 9 -48.20 -49.59 -11.64
CA THR A 9 -47.19 -50.19 -12.53
C THR A 9 -46.41 -49.13 -13.33
N SER A 10 -45.10 -49.38 -13.41
CA SER A 10 -43.99 -48.80 -14.16
C SER A 10 -44.23 -48.18 -15.54
N TYR A 11 -43.37 -47.23 -15.96
CA TYR A 11 -42.33 -47.45 -17.00
C TYR A 11 -41.47 -46.19 -17.31
N PHE A 12 -40.18 -46.41 -17.58
CA PHE A 12 -39.16 -45.55 -18.26
C PHE A 12 -38.31 -44.52 -17.48
N GLN A 13 -37.19 -45.03 -16.92
CA GLN A 13 -35.79 -44.80 -17.31
C GLN A 13 -35.31 -43.41 -17.87
N HIS A 14 -34.21 -42.95 -17.26
CA HIS A 14 -33.08 -42.08 -17.72
C HIS A 14 -33.00 -40.59 -17.32
N GLN A 15 -31.93 -40.31 -16.56
CA GLN A 15 -30.99 -39.17 -16.62
C GLN A 15 -31.58 -37.75 -16.47
N SER A 16 -31.21 -36.93 -15.50
CA SER A 16 -29.86 -36.37 -15.36
C SER A 16 -29.68 -35.64 -14.03
N THR A 17 -28.52 -35.82 -13.42
CA THR A 17 -27.99 -35.00 -12.33
C THR A 17 -27.58 -33.62 -12.84
N THR A 18 -28.18 -32.54 -12.34
CA THR A 18 -27.62 -31.19 -12.47
C THR A 18 -27.21 -30.68 -11.10
N THR A 19 -25.92 -30.85 -10.83
CA THR A 19 -25.14 -30.18 -9.80
C THR A 19 -25.08 -28.68 -10.13
N GLU A 20 -25.85 -27.84 -9.45
CA GLU A 20 -25.58 -26.41 -9.43
C GLU A 20 -24.32 -26.15 -8.59
N ARG A 21 -23.30 -25.59 -9.24
CA ARG A 21 -22.05 -25.15 -8.62
C ARG A 21 -22.29 -23.81 -7.91
N PRO A 22 -21.82 -23.62 -6.66
CA PRO A 22 -21.79 -22.29 -6.07
C PRO A 22 -20.68 -21.44 -6.70
N ASN A 23 -21.05 -20.21 -7.03
CA ASN A 23 -20.24 -19.14 -7.62
C ASN A 23 -19.06 -18.74 -6.69
N PRO A 24 -17.79 -18.74 -7.16
CA PRO A 24 -16.61 -18.53 -6.30
C PRO A 24 -16.28 -17.06 -5.95
N HIS A 25 -17.17 -16.09 -6.19
CA HIS A 25 -16.89 -14.67 -5.94
C HIS A 25 -17.80 -13.99 -4.90
N SER A 26 -18.17 -14.70 -3.84
CA SER A 26 -18.81 -14.10 -2.66
C SER A 26 -18.10 -14.55 -1.38
N ILE A 27 -17.01 -13.87 -1.02
CA ILE A 27 -16.44 -13.98 0.33
C ILE A 27 -17.24 -13.01 1.21
N SER A 28 -18.34 -13.50 1.77
CA SER A 28 -19.01 -12.84 2.88
C SER A 28 -18.19 -13.08 4.14
N PHE A 29 -17.41 -12.09 4.57
CA PHE A 29 -16.88 -12.05 5.93
C PHE A 29 -18.04 -11.77 6.89
N GLN A 30 -18.68 -12.82 7.38
CA GLN A 30 -19.53 -12.73 8.56
C GLN A 30 -18.62 -12.57 9.78
N CYS A 31 -18.44 -11.32 10.22
CA CYS A 31 -17.95 -11.03 11.56
C CYS A 31 -19.03 -11.46 12.56
N ASN A 32 -18.95 -12.69 13.06
CA ASN A 32 -19.64 -13.06 14.29
C ASN A 32 -19.03 -12.23 15.43
N ALA A 33 -19.83 -11.32 15.98
CA ALA A 33 -19.51 -10.58 17.20
C ALA A 33 -19.42 -11.55 18.38
N TYR A 34 -18.25 -12.13 18.60
CA TYR A 34 -17.94 -12.78 19.87
C TYR A 34 -17.77 -11.68 20.92
N SER A 35 -18.79 -11.52 21.76
CA SER A 35 -18.70 -10.77 23.01
C SER A 35 -17.68 -11.47 23.91
N ALA A 36 -16.42 -11.07 23.80
CA ALA A 36 -15.35 -11.56 24.67
C ALA A 36 -15.42 -10.81 26.01
N PRO A 37 -15.42 -11.50 27.16
CA PRO A 37 -15.27 -10.85 28.44
C PRO A 37 -13.91 -10.14 28.49
N ARG A 38 -13.89 -8.93 29.07
CA ARG A 38 -12.70 -8.08 29.24
C ARG A 38 -11.53 -8.90 29.79
N VAL A 39 -10.53 -9.13 28.94
CA VAL A 39 -9.36 -9.98 29.19
C VAL A 39 -8.55 -9.50 30.42
N SER A 40 -8.68 -8.22 30.81
CA SER A 40 -8.02 -7.66 31.99
C SER A 40 -8.41 -8.30 33.33
N SER A 41 -9.66 -8.74 33.54
CA SER A 41 -10.05 -9.25 34.86
C SER A 41 -9.58 -10.69 35.10
N VAL A 42 -9.58 -11.52 34.05
CA VAL A 42 -9.21 -12.95 34.15
C VAL A 42 -7.70 -13.12 34.33
N PHE A 43 -6.88 -12.25 33.74
CA PHE A 43 -5.43 -12.29 33.93
C PHE A 43 -4.98 -11.78 35.30
N LEU A 44 -5.66 -10.77 35.86
CA LEU A 44 -5.36 -10.26 37.20
C LEU A 44 -5.74 -11.26 38.30
N LEU A 45 -6.91 -11.90 38.21
CA LEU A 45 -7.35 -12.88 39.20
C LEU A 45 -6.45 -14.13 39.25
N LYS A 46 -5.91 -14.56 38.09
CA LYS A 46 -5.02 -15.74 38.04
C LYS A 46 -3.58 -15.44 38.47
N ARG A 47 -3.19 -14.16 38.46
CA ARG A 47 -1.89 -13.69 38.98
C ARG A 47 -1.89 -13.70 40.51
N GLU A 48 -3.01 -13.38 41.15
CA GLU A 48 -3.16 -13.43 42.62
C GLU A 48 -3.15 -14.87 43.16
N GLU A 49 -3.82 -15.81 42.49
CA GLU A 49 -3.82 -17.24 42.89
C GLU A 49 -2.43 -17.89 42.83
N TYR A 50 -1.57 -17.49 41.88
CA TYR A 50 -0.22 -18.02 41.76
C TYR A 50 0.75 -17.44 42.80
N SER A 51 0.52 -16.21 43.25
CA SER A 51 1.35 -15.55 44.26
C SER A 51 1.15 -16.15 45.66
N GLN A 52 -0.06 -16.59 46.00
CA GLN A 52 -0.37 -17.19 47.31
C GLN A 52 0.20 -18.62 47.49
N ARG A 53 0.61 -19.29 46.41
CA ARG A 53 1.07 -20.69 46.47
C ARG A 53 2.58 -20.85 46.69
N MET A 54 3.37 -19.79 46.58
CA MET A 54 4.84 -19.85 46.58
C MET A 54 5.49 -19.51 47.93
N GLU A 55 4.73 -19.13 48.97
CA GLU A 55 5.29 -18.75 50.28
C GLU A 55 5.61 -19.94 51.22
N GLY A 56 5.40 -21.18 50.77
CA GLY A 56 5.34 -22.33 51.67
C GLY A 56 6.54 -23.27 51.75
N HIS A 57 7.69 -23.04 51.12
CA HIS A 57 8.79 -24.02 51.14
C HIS A 57 10.18 -23.38 51.30
N GLY A 58 10.68 -23.37 52.54
CA GLY A 58 12.09 -23.18 52.85
C GLY A 58 12.88 -24.43 52.50
N VAL A 59 13.90 -24.31 51.64
CA VAL A 59 14.82 -25.40 51.30
C VAL A 59 16.23 -25.01 51.71
N ALA A 60 16.84 -25.92 52.47
CA ALA A 60 18.14 -25.81 53.11
C ALA A 60 19.30 -25.65 52.13
N ALA A 61 20.30 -24.89 52.59
CA ALA A 61 21.50 -24.51 51.86
C ALA A 61 22.48 -25.68 51.67
N GLY A 62 23.02 -25.84 50.45
CA GLY A 62 24.12 -26.78 50.23
C GLY A 62 24.54 -27.09 48.79
N GLN A 63 24.50 -26.12 47.86
CA GLN A 63 25.21 -26.10 46.54
C GLN A 63 24.70 -24.89 45.73
N GLY A 64 24.83 -23.70 46.32
CA GLY A 64 23.97 -22.55 46.01
C GLY A 64 24.47 -21.55 44.96
N GLY A 65 25.64 -21.73 44.34
CA GLY A 65 26.18 -20.74 43.41
C GLY A 65 25.53 -20.77 42.03
N GLY A 66 25.65 -21.91 41.33
CA GLY A 66 25.12 -22.08 39.97
C GLY A 66 23.60 -22.06 39.89
N LEU A 67 22.90 -22.72 40.82
CA LEU A 67 21.44 -22.70 40.86
C LEU A 67 20.87 -21.31 41.15
N LYS A 68 21.54 -20.53 42.02
CA LYS A 68 21.13 -19.15 42.32
C LYS A 68 21.33 -18.23 41.12
N LEU A 69 22.44 -18.38 40.39
CA LEU A 69 22.67 -17.63 39.14
C LEU A 69 21.64 -18.00 38.05
N ILE A 70 21.28 -19.29 37.92
CA ILE A 70 20.24 -19.73 36.99
C ILE A 70 18.87 -19.17 37.39
N GLN A 71 18.53 -19.19 38.68
CA GLN A 71 17.28 -18.63 39.18
C GLN A 71 17.20 -17.12 38.97
N GLU A 72 18.30 -16.39 39.19
CA GLU A 72 18.39 -14.96 38.97
C GLU A 72 18.23 -14.60 37.48
N ALA A 73 18.93 -15.30 36.59
CA ALA A 73 18.78 -15.14 35.15
C ALA A 73 17.37 -15.48 34.65
N ALA A 74 16.75 -16.52 35.21
CA ALA A 74 15.37 -16.89 34.90
C ALA A 74 14.37 -15.83 35.38
N ALA A 75 14.57 -15.27 36.58
CA ALA A 75 13.75 -14.21 37.12
C ALA A 75 13.85 -12.92 36.30
N GLU A 76 15.07 -12.55 35.86
CA GLU A 76 15.29 -11.41 34.98
C GLU A 76 14.59 -11.60 33.62
N SER A 77 14.76 -12.77 33.00
CA SER A 77 14.11 -13.13 31.73
C SER A 77 12.58 -13.07 31.83
N LEU A 78 12.02 -13.55 32.94
CA LEU A 78 10.58 -13.48 33.20
C LEU A 78 10.11 -12.03 33.37
N SER A 79 10.83 -11.23 34.16
CA SER A 79 10.52 -9.81 34.38
C SER A 79 10.56 -9.03 33.06
N ARG A 80 11.59 -9.26 32.24
CA ARG A 80 11.71 -8.68 30.89
C ARG A 80 10.55 -9.09 29.99
N THR A 81 10.21 -10.37 29.98
CA THR A 81 9.10 -10.88 29.18
C THR A 81 7.76 -10.28 29.61
N SER A 82 7.53 -10.15 30.92
CA SER A 82 6.32 -9.51 31.46
C SER A 82 6.21 -8.06 30.98
N LYS A 83 7.29 -7.28 31.09
CA LYS A 83 7.32 -5.89 30.61
C LYS A 83 7.02 -5.80 29.12
N ASN A 84 7.63 -6.67 28.31
CA ASN A 84 7.37 -6.71 26.86
C ASN A 84 5.90 -7.04 26.53
N ILE A 85 5.26 -7.92 27.31
CA ILE A 85 3.83 -8.25 27.14
C ILE A 85 2.95 -7.06 27.53
N ASP A 86 3.30 -6.34 28.61
CA ASP A 86 2.56 -5.14 29.03
C ASP A 86 2.66 -4.04 27.95
N GLU A 87 3.85 -3.79 27.41
CA GLU A 87 4.07 -2.85 26.30
C GLU A 87 3.31 -3.27 25.02
N LEU A 88 3.38 -4.56 24.66
CA LEU A 88 2.64 -5.11 23.53
C LEU A 88 1.13 -4.92 23.70
N SER A 89 0.61 -5.10 24.91
CA SER A 89 -0.82 -4.94 25.21
C SER A 89 -1.26 -3.50 24.97
N VAL A 90 -0.47 -2.52 25.43
CA VAL A 90 -0.74 -1.09 25.18
C VAL A 90 -0.75 -0.78 23.68
N HIS A 91 0.24 -1.27 22.92
CA HIS A 91 0.31 -1.05 21.48
C HIS A 91 -0.83 -1.75 20.72
N MET A 92 -1.23 -2.95 21.14
CA MET A 92 -2.35 -3.67 20.54
C MET A 92 -3.69 -3.00 20.85
N ASP A 93 -3.91 -2.51 22.06
CA ASP A 93 -5.13 -1.75 22.38
C ASP A 93 -5.23 -0.48 21.54
N GLN A 94 -4.12 0.25 21.39
CA GLN A 94 -4.05 1.41 20.50
C GLN A 94 -4.35 1.03 19.05
N PHE A 95 -3.70 -0.02 18.53
CA PHE A 95 -3.88 -0.48 17.16
C PHE A 95 -5.33 -0.97 16.90
N LEU A 96 -5.91 -1.73 17.83
CA LEU A 96 -7.27 -2.25 17.72
C LEU A 96 -8.32 -1.14 17.83
N SER A 97 -8.05 -0.09 18.62
CA SER A 97 -8.95 1.07 18.74
C SER A 97 -9.16 1.81 17.41
N VAL A 98 -8.20 1.74 16.49
CA VAL A 98 -8.27 2.36 15.16
C VAL A 98 -8.58 1.37 14.04
N CYS A 99 -8.61 0.06 14.34
CA CYS A 99 -8.86 -1.01 13.36
C CYS A 99 -10.34 -1.45 13.34
N ASP A 100 -11.26 -0.51 13.23
CA ASP A 100 -12.66 -0.83 12.95
C ASP A 100 -12.91 -1.09 11.44
N ALA A 101 -14.04 -1.72 11.12
CA ALA A 101 -14.36 -2.10 9.74
C ALA A 101 -14.46 -0.89 8.79
N ASP A 102 -14.97 0.24 9.28
CA ASP A 102 -15.14 1.46 8.50
C ASP A 102 -13.79 2.12 8.20
N ALA A 103 -12.89 2.19 9.19
CA ALA A 103 -11.54 2.69 9.08
C ALA A 103 -10.73 1.84 8.10
N LEU A 104 -10.79 0.51 8.23
CA LEU A 104 -10.15 -0.40 7.29
C LEU A 104 -10.70 -0.23 5.87
N SER A 105 -12.01 -0.01 5.70
CA SER A 105 -12.61 0.19 4.37
C SER A 105 -12.10 1.44 3.64
N ARG A 106 -11.71 2.48 4.40
CA ARG A 106 -11.18 3.75 3.88
C ARG A 106 -9.70 3.70 3.52
N MET A 107 -8.98 2.65 3.92
CA MET A 107 -7.56 2.49 3.62
C MET A 107 -7.32 2.04 2.17
N ASP A 108 -6.16 2.37 1.62
CA ASP A 108 -5.68 1.76 0.39
C ASP A 108 -5.67 0.22 0.56
N PRO A 109 -6.09 -0.56 -0.46
CA PRO A 109 -6.16 -2.02 -0.35
C PRO A 109 -4.85 -2.68 0.10
N LEU A 110 -3.70 -2.14 -0.29
CA LEU A 110 -2.39 -2.67 0.08
C LEU A 110 -2.06 -2.35 1.55
N ASP A 111 -2.34 -1.12 1.98
CA ASP A 111 -2.13 -0.70 3.36
C ASP A 111 -3.06 -1.48 4.31
N ARG A 112 -4.32 -1.72 3.89
CA ARG A 112 -5.28 -2.57 4.59
C ARG A 112 -4.77 -4.01 4.74
N ALA A 113 -4.27 -4.60 3.65
CA ALA A 113 -3.73 -5.96 3.66
C ALA A 113 -2.54 -6.09 4.61
N HIS A 114 -1.65 -5.08 4.61
CA HIS A 114 -0.50 -5.03 5.52
C HIS A 114 -0.93 -4.95 6.99
N SER A 115 -1.89 -4.09 7.34
CA SER A 115 -2.42 -3.98 8.71
C SER A 115 -3.06 -5.28 9.20
N LEU A 116 -3.88 -5.94 8.37
CA LEU A 116 -4.52 -7.21 8.72
C LEU A 116 -3.50 -8.37 8.83
N LEU A 117 -2.47 -8.37 8.00
CA LEU A 117 -1.37 -9.32 8.12
C LEU A 117 -0.60 -9.13 9.43
N LEU A 118 -0.31 -7.89 9.81
CA LEU A 118 0.36 -7.57 11.07
C LEU A 118 -0.45 -8.06 12.28
N LEU A 119 -1.76 -7.82 12.28
CA LEU A 119 -2.68 -8.32 13.31
C LEU A 119 -2.65 -9.85 13.38
N SER A 120 -2.71 -10.52 12.22
CA SER A 120 -2.68 -11.98 12.14
C SER A 120 -1.36 -12.57 12.64
N LYS A 121 -0.22 -11.92 12.34
CA LYS A 121 1.10 -12.29 12.85
C LYS A 121 1.19 -12.09 14.36
N ALA A 122 0.73 -10.95 14.87
CA ALA A 122 0.71 -10.68 16.31
C ALA A 122 -0.12 -11.74 17.07
N ALA A 123 -1.33 -12.05 16.59
CA ALA A 123 -2.19 -13.08 17.19
C ALA A 123 -1.54 -14.48 17.18
N THR A 124 -0.92 -14.86 16.06
CA THR A 124 -0.22 -16.15 15.93
C THR A 124 0.99 -16.25 16.85
N ILE A 125 1.80 -15.18 16.94
CA ILE A 125 2.97 -15.13 17.83
C ILE A 125 2.54 -15.18 19.30
N ALA A 126 1.50 -14.43 19.69
CA ALA A 126 0.95 -14.47 21.05
C ALA A 126 0.43 -15.88 21.41
N TYR A 127 -0.20 -16.56 20.46
CA TYR A 127 -0.63 -17.94 20.65
C TYR A 127 0.56 -18.90 20.78
N ALA A 128 1.59 -18.77 19.95
CA ALA A 128 2.82 -19.56 20.06
C ALA A 128 3.56 -19.33 21.39
N LEU A 129 3.58 -18.09 21.89
CA LEU A 129 4.11 -17.77 23.22
C LEU A 129 3.32 -18.50 24.31
N ARG A 130 1.98 -18.46 24.25
CA ARG A 130 1.11 -19.20 25.18
C ARG A 130 1.39 -20.71 25.17
N LEU A 131 1.65 -21.30 24.00
CA LEU A 131 2.04 -22.72 23.90
C LEU A 131 3.35 -22.98 24.63
N ARG A 132 4.38 -22.15 24.40
CA ARG A 132 5.67 -22.25 25.10
C ARG A 132 5.52 -22.13 26.62
N CYS A 133 4.66 -21.22 27.10
CA CYS A 133 4.34 -21.09 28.52
C CYS A 133 3.66 -22.33 29.12
N LYS A 134 2.98 -23.14 28.29
CA LYS A 134 2.40 -24.44 28.69
C LYS A 134 3.36 -25.62 28.50
N GLY A 135 4.61 -25.36 28.09
CA GLY A 135 5.58 -26.42 27.79
C GLY A 135 5.33 -27.13 26.46
N VAL A 136 4.48 -26.59 25.58
CA VAL A 136 4.24 -27.15 24.24
C VAL A 136 5.15 -26.44 23.25
N ASN A 137 5.90 -27.21 22.46
CA ASN A 137 6.73 -26.68 21.39
C ASN A 137 5.85 -26.22 20.20
N PRO A 138 5.89 -24.95 19.78
CA PRO A 138 5.09 -24.49 18.64
C PRO A 138 5.45 -25.16 17.32
N ASP A 139 6.68 -25.68 17.17
CA ASP A 139 7.11 -26.35 15.93
C ASP A 139 6.44 -27.71 15.72
N ASP A 140 5.95 -28.32 16.80
CA ASP A 140 5.24 -29.61 16.80
C ASP A 140 3.71 -29.42 16.84
N HIS A 141 3.23 -28.17 16.75
CA HIS A 141 1.81 -27.80 16.82
C HIS A 141 1.33 -27.27 15.46
N HIS A 142 0.02 -27.38 15.18
CA HIS A 142 -0.62 -26.80 13.98
C HIS A 142 -0.43 -25.28 13.80
N VAL A 143 0.16 -24.59 14.79
CA VAL A 143 0.48 -23.16 14.67
C VAL A 143 1.65 -22.96 13.69
N LYS A 144 2.52 -23.96 13.53
CA LYS A 144 3.62 -23.91 12.57
C LYS A 144 3.13 -23.70 11.14
N SER A 145 2.13 -24.46 10.69
CA SER A 145 1.55 -24.27 9.36
C SER A 145 0.88 -22.90 9.19
N GLU A 146 0.36 -22.32 10.28
CA GLU A 146 -0.18 -20.96 10.27
C GLU A 146 0.93 -19.92 10.12
N MET A 147 2.06 -20.10 10.80
CA MET A 147 3.24 -19.24 10.64
C MET A 147 3.81 -19.31 9.21
N GLU A 148 3.94 -20.51 8.65
CA GLU A 148 4.37 -20.72 7.27
C GLU A 148 3.40 -20.04 6.28
N ARG A 149 2.09 -20.18 6.51
CA ARG A 149 1.06 -19.50 5.70
C ARG A 149 1.21 -17.98 5.76
N LEU A 150 1.46 -17.42 6.94
CA LEU A 150 1.67 -15.97 7.11
C LEU A 150 2.95 -15.48 6.45
N SER A 151 4.04 -16.25 6.46
CA SER A 151 5.26 -15.94 5.70
C SER A 151 5.00 -15.84 4.20
N LEU A 152 4.19 -16.74 3.64
CA LEU A 152 3.78 -16.67 2.22
C LEU A 152 2.96 -15.41 1.92
N TYR A 153 2.10 -14.98 2.84
CA TYR A 153 1.33 -13.73 2.66
C TYR A 153 2.20 -12.49 2.81
N GLU A 154 3.18 -12.51 3.71
CA GLU A 154 4.17 -11.45 3.85
C GLU A 154 4.97 -11.25 2.56
N GLU A 155 5.45 -12.33 1.95
CA GLU A 155 6.12 -12.26 0.64
C GLU A 155 5.22 -11.66 -0.45
N LYS A 156 3.92 -12.01 -0.45
CA LYS A 156 2.95 -11.46 -1.42
C LYS A 156 2.74 -9.96 -1.21
N VAL A 157 2.51 -9.53 0.03
CA VAL A 157 2.33 -8.11 0.37
C VAL A 157 3.61 -7.31 0.05
N GLN A 158 4.77 -7.86 0.40
CA GLN A 158 6.06 -7.26 0.12
C GLN A 158 6.31 -7.08 -1.38
N ARG A 159 6.01 -8.11 -2.19
CA ARG A 159 6.08 -8.03 -3.65
C ARG A 159 5.16 -6.93 -4.20
N SER A 160 3.94 -6.81 -3.67
CA SER A 160 3.02 -5.74 -4.07
C SER A 160 3.53 -4.34 -3.67
N LEU A 161 4.16 -4.20 -2.51
CA LEU A 161 4.81 -2.95 -2.08
C LEU A 161 5.98 -2.58 -2.98
N GLU A 162 6.78 -3.56 -3.41
CA GLU A 162 7.87 -3.35 -4.36
C GLU A 162 7.33 -2.94 -5.74
N MET A 163 6.26 -3.57 -6.21
CA MET A 163 5.57 -3.19 -7.45
C MET A 163 4.97 -1.78 -7.38
N ARG A 164 4.49 -1.33 -6.21
CA ARG A 164 4.04 0.05 -5.99
C ARG A 164 5.18 1.07 -6.10
N LYS A 165 6.39 0.68 -5.68
CA LYS A 165 7.62 1.50 -5.78
C LYS A 165 8.27 1.44 -7.16
N ALA A 166 8.05 0.34 -7.89
CA ALA A 166 8.54 0.20 -9.25
C ALA A 166 7.91 1.27 -10.15
N PRO A 167 8.63 1.76 -11.17
CA PRO A 167 8.04 2.61 -12.18
C PRO A 167 6.75 1.96 -12.69
N LEU A 168 5.64 2.71 -12.65
CA LEU A 168 4.26 2.27 -12.97
C LEU A 168 4.16 1.46 -14.27
N ARG A 169 5.17 1.59 -15.14
CA ARG A 169 5.39 0.77 -16.32
C ARG A 169 6.89 0.47 -16.43
N PRO A 170 7.35 -0.75 -16.11
CA PRO A 170 8.70 -1.22 -16.41
C PRO A 170 9.06 -1.09 -17.91
N THR A 171 8.04 -0.94 -18.77
CA THR A 171 8.12 -0.87 -20.23
C THR A 171 7.54 0.42 -20.84
N ALA A 172 7.23 1.46 -20.03
CA ALA A 172 6.82 2.78 -20.59
C ALA A 172 7.96 3.54 -21.27
N THR A 173 9.18 3.01 -21.20
CA THR A 173 10.24 3.44 -22.09
C THR A 173 9.85 3.03 -23.51
N ILE A 174 9.25 3.97 -24.24
CA ILE A 174 8.93 3.82 -25.66
C ILE A 174 10.19 3.32 -26.37
N ASN A 175 10.13 2.11 -26.94
CA ASN A 175 11.19 1.61 -27.79
C ASN A 175 11.16 2.39 -29.11
N ALA A 176 11.99 3.43 -29.20
CA ALA A 176 12.03 4.33 -30.35
C ALA A 176 12.32 3.57 -31.65
N GLN A 177 13.12 2.50 -31.63
CA GLN A 177 13.37 1.67 -32.81
C GLN A 177 12.13 0.88 -33.23
N ALA A 178 11.39 0.30 -32.28
CA ALA A 178 10.14 -0.38 -32.59
C ALA A 178 9.08 0.61 -33.11
N ALA A 179 8.95 1.78 -32.47
CA ALA A 179 8.06 2.85 -32.91
C ALA A 179 8.39 3.32 -34.35
N THR A 180 9.68 3.51 -34.68
CA THR A 180 10.11 3.84 -36.04
C THR A 180 9.68 2.77 -37.05
N ARG A 181 9.83 1.47 -36.73
CA ARG A 181 9.36 0.37 -37.61
C ARG A 181 7.85 0.40 -37.82
N PHE A 182 7.08 0.62 -36.74
CA PHE A 182 5.62 0.76 -36.84
C PHE A 182 5.23 1.95 -37.73
N ILE A 183 5.85 3.11 -37.55
CA ILE A 183 5.56 4.31 -38.34
C ILE A 183 5.96 4.12 -39.81
N GLU A 184 7.14 3.55 -40.09
CA GLU A 184 7.62 3.28 -41.45
C GLU A 184 6.71 2.31 -42.22
N HIS A 185 6.13 1.32 -41.52
CA HIS A 185 5.25 0.34 -42.13
C HIS A 185 3.80 0.85 -42.28
N SER A 186 3.32 1.66 -41.33
CA SER A 186 1.96 2.21 -41.37
C SER A 186 1.80 3.38 -42.34
N LEU A 187 2.89 4.07 -42.69
CA LEU A 187 2.88 5.24 -43.58
C LEU A 187 3.78 4.99 -44.81
N PRO A 188 3.23 4.48 -45.94
CA PRO A 188 4.03 4.18 -47.12
C PRO A 188 4.66 5.42 -47.79
N ASP A 189 4.04 6.60 -47.63
CA ASP A 189 4.38 7.83 -48.34
C ASP A 189 5.43 8.73 -47.64
N LEU A 190 6.17 8.17 -46.68
CA LEU A 190 7.27 8.89 -46.02
C LEU A 190 8.41 9.18 -47.01
N THR A 191 8.79 10.46 -47.13
CA THR A 191 9.96 10.90 -47.91
C THR A 191 11.25 10.30 -47.35
N ARG A 192 12.31 10.21 -48.18
CA ARG A 192 13.58 9.59 -47.77
C ARG A 192 14.22 10.34 -46.60
N GLU A 193 14.07 11.66 -46.58
CA GLU A 193 14.53 12.57 -45.53
C GLU A 193 13.79 12.31 -44.21
N GLN A 194 12.48 12.07 -44.27
CA GLN A 194 11.68 11.72 -43.09
C GLN A 194 12.05 10.35 -42.52
N LYS A 195 12.25 9.34 -43.37
CA LYS A 195 12.71 8.00 -42.95
C LYS A 195 14.09 8.07 -42.30
N GLN A 196 15.00 8.85 -42.87
CA GLN A 196 16.34 9.03 -42.31
C GLN A 196 16.31 9.75 -40.96
N SER A 197 15.53 10.84 -40.87
CA SER A 197 15.33 11.58 -39.61
C SER A 197 14.77 10.69 -38.49
N MET A 198 13.77 9.86 -38.78
CA MET A 198 13.21 8.91 -37.82
C MET A 198 14.20 7.84 -37.36
N LYS A 199 15.09 7.38 -38.25
CA LYS A 199 16.18 6.45 -37.90
C LYS A 199 17.21 7.10 -36.98
N ASP A 200 17.57 8.35 -37.23
CA ASP A 200 18.55 9.08 -36.41
C ASP A 200 18.01 9.40 -35.01
N ILE A 201 16.71 9.70 -34.90
CA ILE A 201 16.01 9.85 -33.61
C ILE A 201 15.96 8.51 -32.87
N SER A 202 15.70 7.39 -33.57
CA SER A 202 15.65 6.05 -32.97
C SER A 202 16.99 5.55 -32.43
N LYS A 203 18.11 6.05 -32.97
CA LYS A 203 19.48 5.73 -32.53
C LYS A 203 19.97 6.62 -31.39
N GLY A 204 19.23 7.68 -31.05
CA GLY A 204 19.62 8.65 -30.02
C GLY A 204 20.73 9.63 -30.44
N GLU A 205 21.14 9.63 -31.71
CA GLU A 205 22.26 10.42 -32.24
C GLU A 205 21.97 11.93 -32.14
N VAL A 206 20.74 12.33 -32.43
CA VAL A 206 20.28 13.74 -32.42
C VAL A 206 20.32 14.37 -31.02
N THR A 207 20.02 13.59 -29.98
CA THR A 207 20.04 14.08 -28.59
C THR A 207 21.45 14.15 -28.03
N ARG A 208 22.34 13.24 -28.45
CA ARG A 208 23.76 13.20 -28.05
C ARG A 208 24.53 14.40 -28.62
N ILE A 209 24.25 14.78 -29.86
CA ILE A 209 24.85 15.95 -30.54
C ILE A 209 24.39 17.27 -29.88
N LYS A 210 23.09 17.43 -29.61
CA LYS A 210 22.55 18.65 -28.94
C LYS A 210 23.11 18.86 -27.53
N TYR A 211 23.38 17.78 -26.79
CA TYR A 211 24.00 17.87 -25.46
C TYR A 211 25.47 18.30 -25.53
N LEU A 212 26.22 17.76 -26.51
CA LEU A 212 27.60 18.15 -26.79
C LEU A 212 27.70 19.61 -27.28
N GLU A 213 26.82 20.06 -28.19
CA GLU A 213 26.77 21.45 -28.63
C GLU A 213 26.50 22.42 -27.47
N ARG A 214 25.52 22.13 -26.59
CA ARG A 214 25.23 22.97 -25.41
C ARG A 214 26.39 23.02 -24.42
N ALA A 215 27.14 21.93 -24.26
CA ALA A 215 28.31 21.87 -23.40
C ALA A 215 29.49 22.68 -23.99
N VAL A 216 29.65 22.67 -25.31
CA VAL A 216 30.70 23.42 -26.02
C VAL A 216 30.41 24.93 -26.03
N HIS A 217 29.15 25.35 -26.20
CA HIS A 217 28.77 26.77 -26.19
C HIS A 217 28.82 27.41 -24.79
N LYS A 218 28.80 26.61 -23.72
CA LYS A 218 29.05 27.11 -22.35
C LYS A 218 30.52 27.47 -22.08
N LYS A 219 31.47 27.05 -22.93
CA LYS A 219 32.92 27.27 -22.68
C LYS A 219 33.57 28.36 -23.53
N ARG A 220 32.84 29.04 -24.41
CA ARG A 220 33.41 30.20 -25.14
C ARG A 220 32.43 31.37 -25.12
N LYS A 221 32.86 32.44 -24.45
CA LYS A 221 32.28 33.80 -24.38
C LYS A 221 31.26 34.03 -23.24
N CYS A 222 31.80 34.28 -22.06
CA CYS A 222 31.22 35.23 -21.11
C CYS A 222 32.27 36.32 -20.88
N GLN A 223 32.11 37.45 -21.57
CA GLN A 223 32.56 38.72 -21.01
C GLN A 223 31.61 39.07 -19.85
N PRO A 224 32.08 39.63 -18.73
CA PRO A 224 31.22 40.08 -17.66
C PRO A 224 30.70 41.47 -18.01
N SER A 225 29.59 41.57 -18.75
CA SER A 225 28.82 42.82 -18.76
C SER A 225 27.95 42.82 -17.50
N GLU A 226 28.34 43.67 -16.55
CA GLU A 226 27.53 44.31 -15.51
C GLU A 226 26.22 43.57 -15.18
N ARG A 227 26.32 42.58 -14.30
CA ARG A 227 25.15 41.89 -13.76
C ARG A 227 24.40 42.85 -12.86
N GLN A 228 23.41 43.55 -13.42
CA GLN A 228 22.37 44.20 -12.65
C GLN A 228 21.80 43.15 -11.67
N SER A 229 21.88 43.43 -10.37
CA SER A 229 21.57 42.43 -9.37
C SER A 229 20.12 41.98 -9.52
N VAL A 230 19.83 40.71 -9.26
CA VAL A 230 18.45 40.15 -9.34
C VAL A 230 17.46 40.99 -8.52
N ARG A 231 17.92 41.60 -7.42
CA ARG A 231 17.12 42.52 -6.60
C ARG A 231 16.77 43.81 -7.35
N THR A 232 17.70 44.36 -8.13
CA THR A 232 17.51 45.58 -8.91
C THR A 232 16.51 45.34 -10.06
N ALA A 233 16.63 44.20 -10.75
CA ALA A 233 15.68 43.82 -11.80
C ALA A 233 14.27 43.56 -11.25
N ALA A 234 14.16 42.93 -10.07
CA ALA A 234 12.88 42.73 -9.39
C ALA A 234 12.25 44.05 -8.93
N GLN A 235 13.06 44.99 -8.44
CA GLN A 235 12.61 46.31 -8.02
C GLN A 235 12.10 47.14 -9.20
N GLU A 236 12.81 47.15 -10.33
CA GLU A 236 12.35 47.81 -11.56
C GLU A 236 11.04 47.22 -12.08
N PHE A 237 10.89 45.89 -12.03
CA PHE A 237 9.65 45.23 -12.43
C PHE A 237 8.47 45.65 -11.54
N LEU A 238 8.66 45.68 -10.23
CA LEU A 238 7.64 46.11 -9.26
C LEU A 238 7.28 47.59 -9.43
N GLU A 239 8.26 48.45 -9.69
CA GLU A 239 8.06 49.89 -9.92
C GLU A 239 7.40 50.18 -11.27
N LYS A 240 7.63 49.32 -12.27
CA LYS A 240 6.93 49.39 -13.55
C LYS A 240 5.48 48.94 -13.41
N ALA A 241 5.24 47.84 -12.71
CA ALA A 241 3.89 47.34 -12.46
C ALA A 241 3.06 48.33 -11.63
N SER A 242 3.65 48.98 -10.62
CA SER A 242 2.94 49.99 -9.83
C SER A 242 2.57 51.23 -10.65
N ARG A 243 3.43 51.64 -11.59
CA ARG A 243 3.14 52.72 -12.54
C ARG A 243 2.02 52.37 -13.51
N GLU A 244 1.99 51.13 -14.01
CA GLU A 244 0.92 50.67 -14.91
C GLU A 244 -0.44 50.55 -14.19
N LEU A 245 -0.44 50.25 -12.88
CA LEU A 245 -1.68 50.17 -12.08
C LEU A 245 -2.22 51.54 -11.62
N LEU A 246 -1.34 52.52 -11.40
CA LEU A 246 -1.71 53.86 -10.91
C LEU A 246 -1.84 54.92 -12.02
N ALA A 247 -1.50 54.57 -13.26
CA ALA A 247 -1.73 55.44 -14.41
C ALA A 247 -3.23 55.45 -14.76
N ASP A 248 -3.92 56.51 -14.34
CA ASP A 248 -5.32 56.77 -14.62
C ASP A 248 -5.61 56.80 -16.13
N ASN A 249 -6.37 55.79 -16.57
CA ASN A 249 -7.40 55.81 -17.62
C ASN A 249 -7.08 56.53 -18.94
N ARG A 250 -6.22 55.96 -19.82
CA ARG A 250 -6.38 55.99 -21.31
C ARG A 250 -5.50 54.96 -22.06
N SER A 251 -5.43 53.70 -21.63
CA SER A 251 -4.94 52.66 -22.56
C SER A 251 -5.66 51.34 -22.34
N ALA A 252 -6.23 50.84 -23.44
CA ALA A 252 -7.09 49.67 -23.47
C ALA A 252 -6.39 48.45 -22.87
N PHE A 253 -7.07 47.83 -21.91
CA PHE A 253 -6.72 46.52 -21.35
C PHE A 253 -6.77 45.47 -22.47
N LYS A 254 -5.62 45.18 -23.10
CA LYS A 254 -5.45 44.02 -23.99
C LYS A 254 -4.96 42.84 -23.16
N GLY A 255 -5.89 42.27 -22.38
CA GLY A 255 -5.73 40.95 -21.78
C GLY A 255 -6.09 39.84 -22.79
N PRO A 256 -5.48 38.65 -22.73
CA PRO A 256 -5.71 37.55 -23.69
C PRO A 256 -7.09 36.88 -23.67
N LEU A 257 -8.09 37.42 -22.98
CA LEU A 257 -9.42 36.82 -22.87
C LEU A 257 -10.48 37.82 -23.33
N HIS A 258 -10.68 37.90 -24.65
CA HIS A 258 -11.86 38.53 -25.23
C HIS A 258 -12.83 37.42 -25.65
N PRO A 259 -14.02 37.28 -25.02
CA PRO A 259 -15.05 36.40 -25.54
C PRO A 259 -15.58 36.95 -26.88
N PRO A 260 -16.01 36.07 -27.81
CA PRO A 260 -16.48 36.50 -29.13
C PRO A 260 -17.79 37.29 -29.01
N GLN A 261 -17.91 38.31 -29.86
CA GLN A 261 -19.13 39.10 -30.05
C GLN A 261 -20.19 38.23 -30.74
N ASP A 262 -21.33 38.06 -30.10
CA ASP A 262 -22.54 37.54 -30.74
C ASP A 262 -23.05 38.60 -31.72
N SER A 263 -23.03 38.25 -33.01
CA SER A 263 -23.65 39.01 -34.08
C SER A 263 -25.08 38.50 -34.25
N ASP A 264 -26.06 39.28 -33.78
CA ASP A 264 -27.47 39.04 -34.02
C ASP A 264 -27.82 39.30 -35.50
N GLU A 265 -28.41 38.30 -36.16
CA GLU A 265 -29.03 38.41 -37.47
C GLU A 265 -30.45 38.99 -37.32
N ASP A 266 -30.73 40.12 -37.98
CA ASP A 266 -32.10 40.57 -38.24
C ASP A 266 -32.52 40.17 -39.66
N ILE A 267 -33.31 39.09 -39.73
CA ILE A 267 -34.05 38.65 -40.91
C ILE A 267 -35.36 39.46 -40.98
N SER A 268 -35.48 40.37 -41.95
CA SER A 268 -36.76 40.99 -42.31
C SER A 268 -37.55 40.06 -43.21
N PHE A 269 -38.71 39.59 -42.74
CA PHE A 269 -39.72 38.91 -43.55
C PHE A 269 -40.33 39.85 -44.60
N GLY A 270 -40.55 39.30 -45.79
CA GLY A 270 -41.58 39.69 -46.75
C GLY A 270 -42.46 38.48 -47.03
#